data_AF-A0A6J6JXR6-F1
#
_entry.id   AF-A0A6J6JXR6-F1
#
_cell.length_a   1.000
_cell.length_b   1.000
_cell.length_c   1.000
_cell.angle_alpha   90.00
_cell.angle_beta   90.00
_cell.angle_gamma   90.00
#
_symmetry.space_group_name_H-M   'P 1'
#
loop_
_entity.id
_entity.type
_entity.pdbx_description
1 polymer ?
#
loop_
_entity_poly.entity_id
_entity_poly.type
_entity_poly.pdbx_seq_one_letter_code
_entity_poly.pdbx_strand_id
1 'polypeptide(L)' 'MKDILPIVISAIVIGAIVIALSRKFSLSSRYERKPRAHTPWSAQDHGIDPTDEVRL' A
#
# COMPACT_ATOMS: atom_id res chain seq x y z
N MET A 1 -16.51 3.57 37.20
CA MET A 1 -15.17 3.35 36.57
C MET A 1 -15.00 1.94 36.01
N LYS A 2 -15.55 0.88 36.65
CA LYS A 2 -15.54 -0.50 36.10
C LYS A 2 -16.30 -0.63 34.77
N ASP A 3 -17.23 0.28 34.49
CA ASP A 3 -18.08 0.27 33.29
C ASP A 3 -17.35 0.76 32.03
N ILE A 4 -16.19 1.41 32.18
CA ILE A 4 -15.37 1.90 31.08
C ILE A 4 -14.47 0.78 30.51
N LEU A 5 -14.06 -0.17 31.37
CA LEU A 5 -13.22 -1.29 30.98
C LEU A 5 -13.80 -2.13 29.82
N PRO A 6 -15.08 -2.58 29.85
CA PRO A 6 -15.64 -3.32 28.73
C PRO A 6 -15.76 -2.48 27.45
N ILE A 7 -15.96 -1.17 27.57
CA ILE A 7 -16.02 -0.25 26.43
C ILE A 7 -14.65 -0.17 25.73
N VAL A 8 -13.57 -0.02 26.51
CA VAL A 8 -12.20 0.02 25.98
C VAL A 8 -11.84 -1.30 25.31
N ILE A 9 -12.17 -2.43 25.93
CA ILE A 9 -11.93 -3.75 25.35
C ILE A 9 -12.69 -3.91 24.03
N SER A 10 -13.97 -3.51 23.99
CA SER A 10 -14.77 -3.56 22.77
C SER A 10 -14.16 -2.70 21.64
N ALA A 11 -13.72 -1.48 21.96
CA ALA A 11 -13.08 -0.60 20.99
C ALA A 11 -11.80 -1.20 20.39
N ILE A 12 -10.98 -1.84 21.23
CA ILE A 12 -9.75 -2.52 20.79
C ILE A 12 -10.08 -3.70 19.88
N VAL A 13 -11.04 -4.54 20.25
CA VAL A 13 -11.44 -5.72 19.45
C VAL A 13 -11.99 -5.31 18.10
N ILE A 14 -12.91 -4.34 18.07
CA ILE A 14 -13.50 -3.83 16.82
C ILE A 14 -12.41 -3.19 15.95
N GLY A 15 -11.55 -2.36 16.52
CA GLY A 15 -10.45 -1.72 15.80
C GLY A 15 -9.49 -2.75 15.18
N ALA A 16 -9.13 -3.79 15.94
CA ALA A 16 -8.29 -4.88 15.43
C ALA A 16 -8.94 -5.62 14.26
N ILE A 17 -10.25 -5.90 14.35
CA ILE A 17 -11.01 -6.52 13.26
C ILE A 17 -11.00 -5.63 12.02
N VAL A 18 -11.29 -4.33 12.16
CA VAL A 18 -11.30 -3.39 11.04
C VAL A 18 -9.93 -3.34 10.35
N ILE A 19 -8.84 -3.26 11.10
CA ILE A 19 -7.47 -3.23 10.55
C ILE A 19 -7.14 -4.57 9.87
N ALA A 20 -7.53 -5.69 10.46
CA ALA A 20 -7.30 -7.01 9.87
C ALA A 20 -8.06 -7.16 8.53
N LEU A 21 -9.31 -6.72 8.49
CA LEU A 21 -10.12 -6.71 7.28
C LEU A 21 -9.54 -5.75 6.25
N SER A 22 -9.16 -4.52 6.62
CA SER A 22 -8.60 -3.55 5.67
C SER A 22 -7.28 -4.02 5.04
N ARG A 23 -6.48 -4.81 5.77
CA ARG A 23 -5.26 -5.43 5.24
C ARG A 23 -5.55 -6.63 4.34
N LYS A 24 -6.59 -7.41 4.64
CA LYS A 24 -6.95 -8.63 3.89
C LYS A 24 -7.75 -8.33 2.63
N PHE A 25 -8.64 -7.35 2.70
CA PHE A 25 -9.37 -6.82 1.55
C PHE A 25 -8.52 -5.74 0.88
N SER A 26 -7.48 -6.17 0.16
CA SER A 26 -6.81 -5.31 -0.81
C SER A 26 -7.89 -4.74 -1.72
N LEU A 27 -8.05 -3.41 -1.74
CA LEU A 27 -8.84 -2.75 -2.78
C LEU A 27 -8.30 -3.31 -4.09
N SER A 28 -9.15 -4.06 -4.81
CA SER A 28 -8.96 -4.70 -6.13
C SER A 28 -7.59 -4.48 -6.79
N SER A 29 -7.01 -5.48 -7.46
CA SER A 29 -5.76 -5.36 -8.26
C SER A 29 -5.61 -4.12 -9.16
N ARG A 30 -6.70 -3.37 -9.43
CA ARG A 30 -6.69 -2.00 -9.97
C ARG A 30 -6.02 -0.93 -9.08
N TYR A 31 -6.13 -1.02 -7.76
CA TYR A 31 -5.55 -0.10 -6.77
C TYR A 31 -4.27 -0.63 -6.12
N GLU A 32 -3.94 -1.89 -6.40
CA GLU A 32 -2.64 -2.45 -6.07
C GLU A 32 -1.59 -1.55 -6.73
N ARG A 33 -0.76 -0.90 -5.91
CA ARG A 33 0.30 -0.03 -6.40
C ARG A 33 1.24 -0.91 -7.21
N LYS A 34 1.05 -0.93 -8.53
CA LYS A 34 2.01 -1.55 -9.42
C LYS A 34 3.37 -0.91 -9.11
N PRO A 35 4.44 -1.71 -8.97
CA PRO A 35 5.78 -1.13 -8.91
C PRO A 35 5.86 -0.15 -10.07
N ARG A 36 6.26 1.10 -9.79
CA ARG A 36 6.37 2.12 -10.84
C ARG A 36 7.34 1.56 -11.86
N ALA A 37 6.82 0.96 -12.93
CA ALA A 37 7.64 0.56 -14.05
C ALA A 37 8.33 1.85 -14.49
N HIS A 38 9.64 1.81 -14.67
CA HIS A 38 10.36 2.94 -15.26
C HIS A 38 9.74 3.14 -16.64
N THR A 39 8.78 4.05 -16.74
CA THR A 39 8.34 4.54 -18.03
C THR A 39 9.52 5.31 -18.59
N PRO A 40 9.71 5.34 -19.92
CA PRO A 40 10.77 6.15 -20.54
C PRO A 40 10.73 7.62 -20.07
N TRP A 41 9.55 8.12 -19.71
CA TRP A 41 9.35 9.44 -19.13
C TRP A 41 9.94 9.58 -17.72
N SER A 42 9.78 8.57 -16.86
CA SER A 42 10.38 8.55 -15.51
C SER A 42 11.89 8.24 -15.51
N ALA A 43 12.45 7.82 -16.64
CA ALA A 43 13.88 7.54 -16.79
C ALA A 43 14.71 8.84 -16.86
N GLN A 44 14.12 9.91 -17.43
CA GLN A 44 14.75 11.25 -17.52
C GLN A 44 15.00 11.86 -16.14
N ASP A 45 14.06 11.71 -15.21
CA ASP A 45 14.20 12.20 -13.83
C ASP A 45 15.31 11.45 -13.05
N HIS A 46 15.65 10.24 -13.48
CA HIS A 46 16.71 9.41 -12.88
C HIS A 46 18.04 9.52 -13.63
N GLY A 47 18.14 10.35 -14.66
CA GLY A 47 19.35 10.52 -15.47
C GLY A 47 19.76 9.26 -16.25
N ILE A 48 18.82 8.35 -16.52
CA ILE A 48 19.07 7.15 -17.32
C ILE A 48 19.14 7.57 -18.78
N ASP A 49 20.29 7.36 -19.42
CA ASP A 49 20.51 7.67 -20.83
C ASP A 49 19.82 6.60 -21.71
N PRO A 50 18.81 6.98 -22.53
CA PRO A 50 18.13 6.04 -23.42
C PRO A 50 19.05 5.44 -24.51
N THR A 51 20.28 5.94 -24.64
CA THR A 51 21.28 5.45 -25.61
C THR A 51 21.98 4.17 -25.13
N ASP A 52 21.91 3.84 -23.84
CA ASP A 52 22.53 2.62 -23.28
C ASP A 52 21.73 1.33 -23.58
N GLU A 53 20.46 1.43 -23.99
CA GLU A 53 19.56 0.26 -24.19
C GLU A 53 19.61 -0.37 -25.60
N VAL A 54 20.67 -0.15 -26.39
CA VAL A 54 20.85 -0.88 -27.66
C VAL A 54 22.24 -1.47 -27.78
N ARG A 55 22.40 -2.69 -27.25
CA ARG A 55 23.31 -3.70 -27.83
C ARG A 55 22.60 -5.05 -27.82
N LEU A 56 22.03 -5.38 -28.99
CA LEU A 56 21.66 -6.74 -29.39
C LEU A 56 22.90 -7.63 -29.51
#